data_AF-W4E2E4-F1
#
_entry.id   AF-W4E2E4-F1
#
_cell.length_a   1.000
_cell.length_b   1.000
_cell.length_c   1.000
_cell.angle_alpha   90.00
_cell.angle_beta   90.00
_cell.angle_gamma   90.00
#
_symmetry.space_group_name_H-M   'P 1'
#
loop_
_entity.id
_entity.type
_entity.pdbx_description
1 polymer ?
#
loop_
_entity_poly.entity_id
_entity_poly.type
_entity_poly.pdbx_seq_one_letter_code
_entity_poly.pdbx_strand_id
1 'polypeptide(L)'
;MNYEDVYKLHLQLLSIYEKNQRYSGPHQRQIDYYKRQLFMFAEANVQRVFVLNQLLKIHEKTREMLVSSCADRYFSKTASIEAEFESGM
;
A
#
# COMPACT_ATOMS: atom_id res chain seq x y z
N MET A 1 4.34 -19.17 -16.23
CA MET A 1 3.85 -17.78 -16.26
C MET A 1 4.88 -16.97 -17.03
N ASN A 2 4.52 -16.39 -18.17
CA ASN A 2 5.49 -15.59 -18.93
C ASN A 2 5.54 -14.16 -18.34
N TYR A 3 6.51 -13.34 -18.75
CA TYR A 3 6.66 -11.97 -18.23
C TYR A 3 5.45 -11.07 -18.52
N GLU A 4 4.67 -11.36 -19.57
CA GLU A 4 3.46 -10.64 -19.93
C GLU A 4 2.33 -10.92 -18.92
N ASP A 5 2.17 -12.17 -18.50
CA ASP A 5 1.19 -12.57 -17.47
C ASP A 5 1.53 -11.92 -16.12
N VAL A 6 2.82 -11.90 -15.74
CA VAL A 6 3.29 -11.24 -14.52
C VAL A 6 3.03 -9.75 -14.57
N TYR A 7 3.30 -9.11 -15.71
CA TYR A 7 3.04 -7.69 -15.93
C TYR A 7 1.55 -7.35 -15.78
N LYS A 8 0.67 -8.12 -16.42
CA LYS A 8 -0.80 -7.93 -16.32
C LYS A 8 -1.31 -8.08 -14.89
N LEU A 9 -0.81 -9.07 -14.16
CA LEU A 9 -1.17 -9.26 -12.75
C LEU A 9 -0.76 -8.04 -11.89
N HIS A 10 0.46 -7.52 -12.11
CA HIS A 10 0.93 -6.35 -11.37
C HIS A 10 0.09 -5.10 -11.67
N LEU A 11 -0.34 -4.90 -12.92
CA LEU A 11 -1.24 -3.80 -13.28
C LEU A 11 -2.62 -3.92 -12.60
N GLN A 12 -3.19 -5.13 -12.56
CA GLN A 12 -4.46 -5.37 -11.89
C GLN A 12 -4.35 -5.05 -10.40
N LEU A 13 -3.28 -5.51 -9.75
CA LEU A 13 -3.04 -5.26 -8.34
C LEU A 13 -2.83 -3.76 -8.04
N LEU A 14 -2.06 -3.06 -8.88
CA LEU A 14 -1.89 -1.61 -8.78
C LEU A 14 -3.24 -0.88 -8.90
N SER A 15 -4.09 -1.27 -9.85
CA SER A 15 -5.42 -0.67 -10.02
C SER A 15 -6.29 -0.82 -8.76
N ILE A 16 -6.23 -1.98 -8.10
CA ILE A 16 -6.95 -2.23 -6.85
C ILE A 16 -6.42 -1.32 -5.74
N TYR A 17 -5.10 -1.20 -5.58
CA TYR A 17 -4.52 -0.34 -4.55
C TYR A 17 -4.89 1.12 -4.76
N GLU A 18 -4.82 1.62 -6.00
CA GLU A 18 -5.15 3.02 -6.31
C GLU A 18 -6.62 3.35 -6.09
N LYS A 19 -7.55 2.45 -6.48
CA LYS A 19 -8.99 2.63 -6.25
C LYS A 19 -9.35 2.70 -4.77
N ASN A 20 -8.58 2.03 -3.92
CA ASN A 20 -8.82 2.00 -2.47
C ASN A 20 -8.09 3.13 -1.72
N GLN A 21 -7.24 3.91 -2.39
CA GLN A 21 -6.47 4.98 -1.76
C GLN A 21 -7.31 6.26 -1.71
N ARG A 22 -7.63 6.73 -0.49
CA ARG A 22 -8.57 7.85 -0.32
C ARG A 22 -7.96 9.25 -0.44
N TYR A 23 -6.65 9.47 -0.32
CA TYR A 23 -6.02 10.81 -0.45
C TYR A 23 -4.52 10.70 -0.76
N SER A 24 -3.89 11.82 -1.16
CA SER A 24 -2.45 11.91 -1.39
C SER A 24 -1.67 11.64 -0.09
N GLY A 25 -0.88 10.58 -0.11
CA GLY A 25 -0.06 10.17 1.02
C GLY A 25 1.33 10.80 1.01
N PRO A 26 2.13 10.60 2.07
CA PRO A 26 3.53 11.04 2.15
C PRO A 26 4.40 10.50 0.99
N HIS A 27 3.96 9.44 0.32
CA HIS A 27 4.65 8.81 -0.80
C HIS A 27 4.19 9.31 -2.19
N GLN A 28 3.31 10.32 -2.29
CA GLN A 28 2.73 10.75 -3.57
C GLN A 28 3.81 11.10 -4.62
N ARG A 29 4.85 11.84 -4.22
CA ARG A 29 5.97 12.19 -5.13
C ARG A 29 6.68 10.96 -5.69
N GLN A 30 6.86 9.91 -4.89
CA GLN A 30 7.49 8.66 -5.32
C GLN A 30 6.57 7.88 -6.26
N ILE A 31 5.26 7.83 -5.95
CA ILE A 31 4.25 7.22 -6.81
C ILE A 31 4.24 7.91 -8.17
N ASP A 32 4.22 9.25 -8.20
CA ASP A 32 4.21 10.02 -9.44
C ASP A 32 5.48 9.79 -10.26
N TYR A 33 6.65 9.70 -9.61
CA TYR A 33 7.92 9.38 -10.24
C TYR A 33 7.87 8.00 -10.93
N TYR A 34 7.47 6.95 -10.21
CA TYR A 34 7.41 5.61 -10.78
C TYR A 34 6.31 5.46 -11.82
N LYS A 35 5.18 6.16 -11.70
CA LYS A 35 4.17 6.22 -12.75
C LYS A 35 4.73 6.82 -14.04
N ARG A 36 5.46 7.93 -13.95
CA ARG A 36 6.15 8.50 -15.13
C ARG A 36 7.12 7.50 -15.75
N GLN A 37 7.91 6.80 -14.94
CA GLN A 37 8.78 5.73 -15.43
C GLN A 37 8.02 4.62 -16.16
N LEU A 38 6.91 4.16 -15.58
CA LEU A 38 6.10 3.08 -16.15
C LEU A 38 5.50 3.44 -17.52
N PHE A 39 4.95 4.65 -17.64
CA PHE A 39 4.20 5.05 -18.84
C PHE A 39 5.04 5.73 -19.92
N MET A 40 6.18 6.33 -19.57
CA MET A 40 6.96 7.14 -20.53
C MET A 40 8.34 6.56 -20.84
N PHE A 41 8.94 5.78 -19.94
CA PHE A 41 10.37 5.44 -20.03
C PHE A 41 10.66 3.93 -20.04
N ALA A 42 9.73 3.09 -19.58
CA ALA A 42 9.91 1.65 -19.54
C ALA A 42 9.53 0.99 -20.87
N GLU A 43 10.54 0.59 -21.65
CA GLU A 43 10.36 -0.01 -22.97
C GLU A 43 10.22 -1.54 -22.89
N ALA A 44 11.04 -2.19 -22.06
CA ALA A 44 11.03 -3.65 -21.91
C ALA A 44 10.11 -4.13 -20.78
N ASN A 45 9.49 -5.30 -20.96
CA ASN A 45 8.60 -5.90 -19.96
C ASN A 45 9.27 -6.09 -18.59
N VAL A 46 10.57 -6.44 -18.56
CA VAL A 46 11.33 -6.58 -17.30
C VAL A 46 11.42 -5.25 -16.55
N GLN A 47 11.66 -4.14 -17.26
CA GLN A 47 11.70 -2.80 -16.65
C GLN A 47 10.33 -2.39 -16.13
N ARG A 48 9.27 -2.66 -16.90
CA ARG A 48 7.88 -2.38 -16.49
C ARG A 48 7.50 -3.15 -15.22
N VAL A 49 7.84 -4.43 -15.16
CA VAL A 49 7.63 -5.26 -13.95
C VAL A 49 8.43 -4.72 -12.77
N PHE A 50 9.68 -4.29 -12.98
CA PHE A 50 10.48 -3.67 -11.91
C PHE A 50 9.81 -2.40 -11.37
N VAL A 51 9.38 -1.49 -12.24
CA VAL A 51 8.72 -0.24 -11.84
C VAL A 51 7.39 -0.52 -11.12
N LEU A 52 6.59 -1.44 -11.64
CA LEU A 52 5.36 -1.87 -10.98
C LEU A 52 5.61 -2.43 -9.58
N ASN A 53 6.66 -3.23 -9.40
CA ASN A 53 7.02 -3.76 -8.09
C ASN A 53 7.38 -2.64 -7.09
N GLN A 54 8.03 -1.56 -7.55
CA GLN A 54 8.28 -0.39 -6.67
C GLN A 54 6.98 0.30 -6.27
N LEU A 55 6.04 0.48 -7.20
CA LEU A 55 4.72 1.05 -6.90
C LEU A 55 3.97 0.21 -5.87
N LEU A 56 3.92 -1.12 -6.07
CA LEU A 56 3.26 -2.04 -5.16
C LEU A 56 3.85 -1.99 -3.75
N LYS A 57 5.17 -1.97 -3.61
CA LYS A 57 5.84 -1.85 -2.30
C LYS A 57 5.44 -0.60 -1.54
N ILE A 58 5.25 0.53 -2.23
CA ILE A 58 4.81 1.78 -1.60
C ILE A 58 3.37 1.63 -1.06
N HIS A 59 2.47 1.03 -1.84
CA HIS A 59 1.10 0.78 -1.41
C HIS A 59 1.04 -0.22 -0.24
N GLU A 60 1.87 -1.25 -0.25
CA GLU A 60 1.95 -2.22 0.85
C GLU A 60 2.42 -1.59 2.16
N LYS A 61 3.47 -0.74 2.12
CA LYS A 61 3.90 0.03 3.30
C LYS A 61 2.79 0.95 3.82
N THR A 62 2.05 1.57 2.92
CA THR A 62 0.91 2.42 3.29
C THR A 62 -0.17 1.60 3.99
N ARG A 63 -0.46 0.39 3.46
CA ARG A 63 -1.42 -0.53 4.07
C ARG A 63 -0.96 -1.01 5.45
N GLU A 64 0.33 -1.34 5.60
CA GLU A 64 0.92 -1.77 6.88
C GLU A 64 0.75 -0.70 7.96
N MET A 65 1.05 0.57 7.66
CA MET A 65 0.83 1.68 8.59
C MET A 65 -0.64 1.83 9.00
N LEU A 66 -1.58 1.67 8.06
CA LEU A 66 -3.01 1.72 8.36
C LEU A 66 -3.43 0.57 9.27
N VAL A 67 -2.98 -0.65 8.99
CA VAL A 67 -3.28 -1.83 9.81
C VAL A 67 -2.70 -1.67 11.20
N SER A 68 -1.45 -1.23 11.33
CA SER A 68 -0.82 -0.95 12.62
C SER A 68 -1.59 0.09 13.40
N SER A 69 -1.93 1.23 12.78
CA SER A 69 -2.67 2.30 13.46
C SER A 69 -4.06 1.86 13.92
N CYS A 70 -4.75 1.02 13.12
CA CYS A 70 -6.02 0.43 13.51
C CYS A 70 -5.86 -0.54 14.68
N ALA A 71 -4.83 -1.40 14.66
CA ALA A 71 -4.53 -2.33 15.74
C ALA A 71 -4.21 -1.58 17.04
N ASP A 72 -3.34 -0.57 16.99
CA ASP A 72 -2.96 0.24 18.14
C ASP A 72 -4.20 0.90 18.77
N ARG A 73 -5.10 1.46 17.95
CA ARG A 73 -6.37 2.04 18.42
C ARG A 73 -7.31 1.01 19.02
N TYR A 74 -7.36 -0.20 18.46
CA TYR A 74 -8.20 -1.27 18.97
C TYR A 74 -7.71 -1.73 20.36
N PHE A 75 -6.42 -2.04 20.47
CA PHE A 75 -5.82 -2.55 21.71
C PHE A 75 -5.67 -1.49 22.81
N SER A 76 -5.44 -0.22 22.46
CA SER A 76 -5.49 0.88 23.43
C SER A 76 -6.89 1.05 24.00
N LYS A 77 -7.94 0.92 23.17
CA LYS A 77 -9.33 1.02 23.61
C LYS A 77 -9.74 -0.14 24.51
N THR A 78 -9.31 -1.36 24.24
CA THR A 78 -9.58 -2.51 25.12
C THR A 78 -8.87 -2.35 26.46
N ALA A 79 -7.61 -1.90 26.47
CA ALA A 79 -6.88 -1.64 27.71
C ALA A 79 -7.55 -0.57 28.59
N SER A 80 -8.10 0.49 28.00
CA SER A 80 -8.85 1.51 28.75
C SER A 80 -10.16 0.96 29.35
N ILE A 81 -10.85 0.06 28.64
CA ILE A 81 -12.10 -0.54 29.13
C ILE A 81 -11.81 -1.50 30.30
N GLU A 82 -10.75 -2.30 30.20
CA GLU A 82 -10.32 -3.21 31.27
C GLU A 82 -9.90 -2.44 32.53
N ALA A 83 -9.15 -1.34 32.38
CA ALA A 83 -8.76 -0.49 33.50
C ALA A 83 -9.94 0.22 34.18
N GLU A 84 -10.97 0.63 33.44
CA GLU A 84 -12.21 1.19 34.01
C GLU A 84 -12.98 0.14 34.82
N PHE A 85 -13.02 -1.12 34.37
CA PHE A 85 -13.65 -2.23 35.09
C PHE A 85 -12.90 -2.61 36.38
N GLU A 86 -11.57 -2.53 36.41
CA GLU A 86 -10.76 -2.82 37.60
C GLU A 86 -10.79 -1.67 38.63
N SER A 87 -10.95 -0.42 38.19
CA SER A 87 -11.02 0.76 39.08
C SER A 87 -12.40 1.02 39.70
N GLY A 88 -13.44 0.35 39.17
CA GLY A 88 -14.83 0.42 39.64
C GLY A 88 -15.22 -0.67 40.64
N MET A 89 -14.28 -1.51 41.08
CA MET A 89 -14.45 -2.51 42.15
C MET A 89 -13.76 -2.09 43.44
#